data_AF-A0A9R0WEA0-F1
#
_entry.id   AF-A0A9R0WEA0-F1
#
_cell.length_a   1.000
_cell.length_b   1.000
_cell.length_c   1.000
_cell.angle_alpha   90.00
_cell.angle_beta   90.00
_cell.angle_gamma   90.00
#
_symmetry.space_group_name_H-M   'P 1'
#
loop_
_entity.id
_entity.type
_entity.pdbx_description
1 polymer ?
#
loop_
_entity_poly.entity_id
_entity_poly.type
_entity_poly.pdbx_seq_one_letter_code
_entity_poly.pdbx_strand_id
1 'polypeptide(L)'
;MDPGNGFLAAKLTDDLVVEILSRLPFKSFCRFKCVCKAWLALSSDPQYCKKLLKIPTGLLYQRRYNSAIKLASLPHNDKDFDEALSFLPQYEQLELMDSCNGLVLCKYKNSYTPPAPGICRFIVCNPATREWKMLPDTPPSHYDPFYNMSILAFSTSWSANFYVFNFQRLSTRYLGFGPVKLQVFSSDLSTWFLDDTSWLSGTSVSQPHMFIDGALYVHTDLHEIMVLKSLEETSSGIAPSLRTIKLPHENVGFVARFGQRCFGQSSGALQYALPEEDARTILVWSLDVDEPYEWSLKYRLSMSHAFGRDNLCQYGVHSWQCDYEVIALDLERDGVLLFDKRADKLRLYNTRTGELDEIQPEDHRCRKLQDAYYHYVASYSKLPALFGF
;
A
#
# COMPACT_ATOMS: atom_id res chain seq x y z
N MET A 1 66.14 -5.70 7.95
CA MET A 1 65.12 -6.18 8.91
C MET A 1 63.84 -5.43 8.60
N ASP A 2 62.75 -6.17 8.41
CA ASP A 2 61.58 -5.88 7.56
C ASP A 2 60.73 -4.62 7.88
N PRO A 3 60.15 -3.98 6.83
CA PRO A 3 58.97 -3.12 6.95
C PRO A 3 57.72 -3.97 6.70
N GLY A 4 57.36 -4.83 7.65
CA GLY A 4 56.30 -5.83 7.48
C GLY A 4 55.37 -5.88 8.68
N ASN A 5 54.56 -4.85 8.87
CA ASN A 5 53.34 -4.98 9.67
C ASN A 5 52.28 -4.00 9.17
N GLY A 6 51.94 -4.15 7.88
CA GLY A 6 50.65 -3.70 7.39
C GLY A 6 49.60 -4.62 7.99
N PHE A 7 49.02 -4.23 9.13
CA PHE A 7 47.65 -4.63 9.43
C PHE A 7 46.80 -4.05 8.30
N LEU A 8 46.60 -4.83 7.24
CA LEU A 8 45.49 -4.64 6.31
C LEU A 8 44.24 -4.76 7.17
N ALA A 9 43.76 -3.63 7.68
CA ALA A 9 42.43 -3.54 8.26
C ALA A 9 41.49 -4.10 7.17
N ALA A 10 40.92 -5.28 7.41
CA ALA A 10 40.03 -5.93 6.48
C ALA A 10 38.89 -4.95 6.20
N LYS A 11 38.94 -4.31 5.03
CA LYS A 11 37.94 -3.33 4.64
C LYS A 11 36.72 -4.12 4.22
N LEU A 12 35.62 -3.96 4.96
CA LEU A 12 34.34 -4.55 4.60
C LEU A 12 33.94 -4.05 3.20
N THR A 13 33.48 -4.94 2.33
CA THR A 13 32.95 -4.55 1.02
C THR A 13 31.60 -3.84 1.17
N ASP A 14 31.24 -3.01 0.20
CA ASP A 14 29.97 -2.27 0.24
C ASP A 14 28.76 -3.22 0.34
N ASP A 15 28.81 -4.37 -0.34
CA ASP A 15 27.78 -5.41 -0.24
C ASP A 15 27.61 -5.95 1.19
N LEU A 16 28.71 -6.23 1.89
CA LEU A 16 28.66 -6.70 3.28
C LEU A 16 28.17 -5.59 4.22
N VAL A 17 28.53 -4.32 3.95
CA VAL A 17 28.01 -3.19 4.72
C VAL A 17 26.50 -3.11 4.53
N VAL A 18 26.01 -3.23 3.31
CA VAL A 18 24.58 -3.19 2.99
C VAL A 18 23.83 -4.34 3.64
N GLU A 19 24.40 -5.56 3.64
CA GLU A 19 23.82 -6.72 4.34
C GLU A 19 23.73 -6.50 5.85
N ILE A 20 24.73 -5.87 6.46
CA ILE A 20 24.67 -5.49 7.88
C ILE A 20 23.59 -4.43 8.09
N LEU A 21 23.57 -3.41 7.23
CA LEU A 21 22.65 -2.29 7.37
C LEU A 21 21.19 -2.68 7.14
N SER A 22 20.91 -3.65 6.26
CA SER A 22 19.56 -4.14 5.99
C SER A 22 18.93 -4.87 7.18
N ARG A 23 19.75 -5.42 8.09
CA ARG A 23 19.30 -6.10 9.31
C ARG A 23 18.95 -5.14 10.45
N LEU A 24 19.23 -3.85 10.29
CA LEU A 24 18.97 -2.87 11.34
C LEU A 24 17.51 -2.41 11.33
N PRO A 25 16.93 -2.08 12.52
CA PRO A 25 15.67 -1.35 12.57
C PRO A 25 15.76 -0.05 11.77
N PHE A 26 14.69 0.30 11.08
CA PHE A 26 14.66 1.43 10.14
C PHE A 26 15.13 2.76 10.77
N LYS A 27 14.77 3.02 12.04
CA LYS A 27 15.24 4.20 12.80
C LYS A 27 16.76 4.21 12.99
N SER A 28 17.36 3.06 13.30
CA SER A 28 18.82 2.93 13.43
C SER A 28 19.49 3.14 12.08
N PHE A 29 18.96 2.51 11.02
CA PHE A 29 19.42 2.73 9.64
C PHE A 29 19.48 4.22 9.27
N CYS A 30 18.44 4.98 9.62
CA CYS A 30 18.40 6.41 9.29
C CYS A 30 19.44 7.24 10.04
N ARG A 31 19.84 6.85 11.26
CA ARG A 31 20.93 7.50 12.00
C ARG A 31 22.29 7.23 11.35
N PHE A 32 22.46 6.09 10.70
CA PHE A 32 23.72 5.70 10.06
C PHE A 32 24.07 6.56 8.84
N LYS A 33 23.09 7.23 8.23
CA LYS A 33 23.30 8.26 7.20
C LYS A 33 24.24 9.39 7.68
N CYS A 34 24.31 9.63 8.99
CA CYS A 34 25.15 10.68 9.58
C CYS A 34 26.58 10.23 9.91
N VAL A 35 26.92 8.94 9.75
CA VAL A 35 28.24 8.41 10.15
C VAL A 35 29.34 8.84 9.19
N CYS A 36 29.14 8.68 7.89
CA CYS A 36 30.09 9.12 6.87
C CYS A 36 29.43 9.30 5.50
N LYS A 37 30.12 10.01 4.58
CA LYS A 37 29.62 10.26 3.21
C LYS A 37 29.40 8.97 2.41
N ALA A 38 30.23 7.94 2.62
CA ALA A 38 30.08 6.66 1.94
C ALA A 38 28.77 5.97 2.34
N TRP A 39 28.44 5.93 3.64
CA TRP A 39 27.21 5.32 4.14
C TRP A 39 25.97 6.11 3.73
N LEU A 40 26.06 7.45 3.70
CA LEU A 40 25.02 8.29 3.13
C LEU A 40 24.78 7.96 1.64
N ALA A 41 25.84 7.81 0.86
CA ALA A 41 25.76 7.44 -0.55
C ALA A 41 25.13 6.04 -0.74
N LEU A 42 25.57 5.04 0.03
CA LEU A 42 24.99 3.68 0.01
C LEU A 42 23.48 3.71 0.32
N SER A 43 23.06 4.54 1.27
CA SER A 43 21.64 4.68 1.63
C SER A 43 20.78 5.36 0.57
N SER A 44 21.40 5.99 -0.43
CA SER A 44 20.73 6.70 -1.52
C SER A 44 20.85 5.95 -2.85
N ASP A 45 21.61 4.85 -2.89
CA ASP A 45 21.76 4.00 -4.07
C ASP A 45 20.50 3.15 -4.27
N PRO A 46 19.85 3.20 -5.44
CA PRO A 46 18.65 2.41 -5.73
C PRO A 46 18.86 0.89 -5.55
N GLN A 47 20.02 0.36 -5.92
CA GLN A 47 20.31 -1.09 -5.82
C GLN A 47 20.35 -1.55 -4.37
N TYR A 48 20.89 -0.72 -3.47
CA TYR A 48 20.93 -1.02 -2.05
C TYR A 48 19.60 -0.73 -1.37
N CYS A 49 18.86 0.31 -1.79
CA CYS A 49 17.52 0.59 -1.29
C CYS A 49 16.55 -0.59 -1.47
N LYS A 50 16.68 -1.35 -2.57
CA LYS A 50 15.91 -2.58 -2.79
C LYS A 50 16.19 -3.67 -1.76
N LYS A 51 17.43 -3.74 -1.27
CA LYS A 51 17.88 -4.76 -0.29
C LYS A 51 17.54 -4.39 1.15
N LEU A 52 17.13 -3.15 1.43
CA LEU A 52 16.76 -2.71 2.76
C LEU A 52 15.37 -3.22 3.13
N LEU A 53 15.22 -3.73 4.35
CA LEU A 53 13.94 -4.20 4.85
C LEU A 53 12.97 -3.01 4.99
N LYS A 54 11.87 -3.08 4.22
CA LYS A 54 10.73 -2.16 4.33
C LYS A 54 9.84 -2.58 5.50
N ILE A 55 10.38 -2.45 6.70
CA ILE A 55 9.69 -2.84 7.92
C ILE A 55 8.48 -1.93 8.12
N PRO A 56 7.26 -2.47 8.20
CA PRO A 56 6.11 -1.67 8.56
C PRO A 56 6.27 -1.05 9.94
N THR A 57 6.03 0.25 9.99
CA THR A 57 6.04 1.03 11.21
C THR A 57 4.71 0.89 11.94
N GLY A 58 3.61 0.73 11.19
CA GLY A 58 2.27 0.59 11.75
C GLY A 58 1.18 0.60 10.68
N LEU A 59 -0.06 0.72 11.13
CA LEU A 59 -1.25 0.85 10.28
C LEU A 59 -1.82 2.25 10.36
N LEU A 60 -1.97 2.90 9.22
CA LEU A 60 -2.76 4.12 9.11
C LEU A 60 -4.22 3.75 8.96
N TYR A 61 -5.09 4.40 9.73
CA TYR A 61 -6.52 4.23 9.61
C TYR A 61 -7.24 5.54 9.92
N GLN A 62 -8.44 5.68 9.35
CA GLN A 62 -9.33 6.80 9.62
C GLN A 62 -10.73 6.26 9.86
N ARG A 63 -11.35 6.70 10.96
CA ARG A 63 -12.70 6.30 11.32
C ARG A 63 -13.71 7.14 10.54
N ARG A 64 -14.74 6.53 9.95
CA ARG A 64 -15.79 7.25 9.17
C ARG A 64 -16.38 8.52 9.81
N TYR A 65 -16.46 8.57 11.14
CA TYR A 65 -17.01 9.70 11.89
C TYR A 65 -15.97 10.51 12.67
N ASN A 66 -14.70 10.12 12.58
CA ASN A 66 -13.61 10.89 13.15
C ASN A 66 -12.87 11.62 12.04
N SER A 67 -12.48 12.86 12.33
CA SER A 67 -11.66 13.65 11.44
C SER A 67 -10.18 13.22 11.50
N ALA A 68 -9.71 12.71 12.65
CA ALA A 68 -8.32 12.35 12.86
C ALA A 68 -7.89 11.05 12.14
N ILE A 69 -6.76 11.13 11.44
CA ILE A 69 -6.03 9.99 10.89
C ILE A 69 -5.03 9.50 11.93
N LYS A 70 -5.08 8.21 12.27
CA LYS A 70 -4.30 7.59 13.35
C LYS A 70 -3.29 6.60 12.79
N LEU A 71 -2.20 6.37 13.52
CA LEU A 71 -1.19 5.36 13.24
C LEU A 71 -1.14 4.38 14.42
N ALA A 72 -1.61 3.16 14.22
CA ALA A 72 -1.44 2.09 15.20
C ALA A 72 -0.04 1.48 15.04
N SER A 73 0.78 1.56 16.09
CA SER A 73 2.10 0.91 16.11
C SER A 73 1.95 -0.60 16.16
N LEU A 74 2.78 -1.33 15.38
CA LEU A 74 2.89 -2.78 15.50
C LEU A 74 3.65 -3.16 16.80
N PRO A 75 3.49 -4.39 17.36
CA PRO A 75 3.99 -4.83 18.68
C PRO A 75 5.51 -4.70 18.95
N HIS A 76 6.28 -4.13 18.03
CA HIS A 76 7.74 -3.91 18.14
C HIS A 76 8.13 -2.43 18.00
N ASN A 77 7.18 -1.51 17.89
CA ASN A 77 7.45 -0.08 17.87
C ASN A 77 6.85 0.57 19.12
N ASP A 78 7.71 0.90 20.08
CA ASP A 78 7.31 1.66 21.25
C ASP A 78 6.72 3.02 20.87
N LYS A 79 5.61 3.33 21.55
CA LYS A 79 4.79 4.55 21.62
C LYS A 79 3.58 4.58 20.68
N ASP A 80 2.42 4.74 21.31
CA ASP A 80 1.21 5.28 20.71
C ASP A 80 1.50 6.70 20.20
N PHE A 81 1.15 6.94 18.94
CA PHE A 81 1.15 8.27 18.35
C PHE A 81 -0.29 8.67 18.10
N ASP A 82 -0.84 9.49 19.00
CA ASP A 82 -2.05 10.23 18.72
C ASP A 82 -1.76 11.25 17.60
N GLU A 83 -2.53 11.15 16.52
CA GLU A 83 -2.56 12.05 15.36
C GLU A 83 -1.30 12.08 14.48
N ALA A 84 -1.07 10.99 13.74
CA ALA A 84 0.05 10.83 12.81
C ALA A 84 0.18 11.97 11.77
N LEU A 85 -0.92 12.66 11.46
CA LEU A 85 -1.01 13.70 10.44
C LEU A 85 -1.45 15.08 10.97
N SER A 86 -1.39 15.33 12.28
CA SER A 86 -1.74 16.63 12.89
C SER A 86 -0.90 17.81 12.38
N PHE A 87 0.27 17.54 11.79
CA PHE A 87 1.12 18.56 11.17
C PHE A 87 0.57 19.08 9.83
N LEU A 88 -0.46 18.45 9.26
CA LEU A 88 -1.07 18.88 8.01
C LEU A 88 -2.06 20.05 8.22
N PRO A 89 -2.13 21.00 7.28
CA PRO A 89 -3.13 22.05 7.33
C PRO A 89 -4.54 21.44 7.19
N GLN A 90 -5.47 21.89 8.05
CA GLN A 90 -6.87 21.45 8.01
C GLN A 90 -7.02 19.91 8.03
N TYR A 91 -6.15 19.20 8.76
CA TYR A 91 -6.09 17.73 8.80
C TYR A 91 -7.45 17.08 9.09
N GLU A 92 -8.33 17.76 9.82
CA GLU A 92 -9.68 17.28 10.12
C GLU A 92 -10.59 17.16 8.88
N GLN A 93 -10.32 17.99 7.87
CA GLN A 93 -11.01 18.01 6.59
C GLN A 93 -10.38 17.05 5.58
N LEU A 94 -9.35 16.30 5.96
CA LEU A 94 -8.70 15.34 5.07
C LEU A 94 -9.33 13.95 5.22
N GLU A 95 -9.36 13.24 4.10
CA GLU A 95 -9.72 11.84 3.97
C GLU A 95 -8.46 11.06 3.56
N LEU A 96 -8.15 9.98 4.26
CA LEU A 96 -7.02 9.11 3.97
C LEU A 96 -7.33 8.26 2.72
N MET A 97 -6.54 8.43 1.67
CA MET A 97 -6.74 7.73 0.39
C MET A 97 -5.81 6.54 0.22
N ASP A 98 -4.53 6.69 0.57
CA ASP A 98 -3.54 5.65 0.35
C ASP A 98 -2.22 5.90 1.10
N SER A 99 -1.36 4.88 1.18
CA SER A 99 0.05 5.03 1.58
C SER A 99 0.97 4.11 0.79
N CYS A 100 2.10 4.63 0.34
CA CYS A 100 3.07 3.88 -0.46
C CYS A 100 4.51 4.28 -0.09
N ASN A 101 5.32 3.30 0.36
CA ASN A 101 6.75 3.44 0.65
C ASN A 101 7.14 4.71 1.44
N GLY A 102 6.35 5.03 2.47
CA GLY A 102 6.58 6.15 3.40
C GLY A 102 5.88 7.45 3.06
N LEU A 103 5.28 7.54 1.88
CA LEU A 103 4.38 8.63 1.52
C LEU A 103 2.92 8.26 1.83
N VAL A 104 2.13 9.27 2.15
CA VAL A 104 0.70 9.17 2.45
C VAL A 104 -0.06 10.16 1.56
N LEU A 105 -1.12 9.67 0.92
CA LEU A 105 -2.02 10.45 0.09
C LEU A 105 -3.30 10.74 0.87
N CYS A 106 -3.65 12.03 0.93
CA CYS A 106 -4.90 12.50 1.49
C CYS A 106 -5.66 13.32 0.45
N LYS A 107 -7.00 13.34 0.58
CA LYS A 107 -7.90 14.15 -0.23
C LYS A 107 -8.72 15.06 0.67
N TYR A 108 -9.00 16.28 0.24
CA TYR A 108 -9.94 17.13 0.97
C TYR A 108 -11.37 16.59 0.87
N LYS A 109 -12.05 16.48 2.01
CA LYS A 109 -13.48 16.20 2.12
C LYS A 109 -14.23 17.28 1.35
N ASN A 110 -15.23 16.86 0.59
CA ASN A 110 -16.07 17.77 -0.18
C ASN A 110 -17.10 18.44 0.76
N SER A 111 -16.65 19.29 1.67
CA SER A 111 -17.50 19.97 2.64
C SER A 111 -17.61 21.44 2.25
N TYR A 112 -18.73 21.78 1.61
CA TYR A 112 -19.23 23.14 1.38
C TYR A 112 -18.53 23.94 0.27
N THR A 113 -19.35 24.38 -0.69
CA THR A 113 -19.06 25.06 -1.96
C THR A 113 -18.66 24.11 -3.09
N PRO A 114 -19.40 24.10 -4.23
CA PRO A 114 -18.98 23.33 -5.37
C PRO A 114 -17.75 24.05 -5.98
N PRO A 115 -16.52 23.50 -5.91
CA PRO A 115 -15.63 23.72 -7.04
C PRO A 115 -16.39 23.23 -8.28
N ALA A 116 -16.04 23.73 -9.47
CA ALA A 116 -16.59 23.21 -10.71
C ALA A 116 -16.71 21.67 -10.63
N PRO A 117 -17.82 21.07 -11.12
CA PRO A 117 -18.13 19.67 -10.86
C PRO A 117 -16.90 18.78 -11.09
N GLY A 118 -16.65 17.86 -10.16
CA GLY A 118 -15.65 16.80 -10.31
C GLY A 118 -14.20 17.09 -9.96
N ILE A 119 -13.85 18.27 -9.44
CA ILE A 119 -12.45 18.57 -9.04
C ILE A 119 -12.10 17.88 -7.71
N CYS A 120 -10.96 17.18 -7.68
CA CYS A 120 -10.33 16.64 -6.47
C CYS A 120 -9.12 17.50 -6.06
N ARG A 121 -8.93 17.66 -4.75
CA ARG A 121 -7.74 18.30 -4.16
C ARG A 121 -7.01 17.31 -3.27
N PHE A 122 -5.72 17.15 -3.52
CA PHE A 122 -4.88 16.17 -2.84
C PHE A 122 -3.73 16.82 -2.09
N ILE A 123 -3.35 16.18 -0.98
CA ILE A 123 -2.10 16.41 -0.28
C ILE A 123 -1.31 15.11 -0.28
N VAL A 124 -0.02 15.20 -0.59
CA VAL A 124 0.94 14.13 -0.35
C VAL A 124 1.86 14.56 0.77
N CYS A 125 2.08 13.67 1.73
CA CYS A 125 2.96 13.95 2.84
C CYS A 125 3.84 12.77 3.21
N ASN A 126 4.93 13.07 3.90
CA ASN A 126 5.76 12.09 4.57
C ASN A 126 5.63 12.30 6.09
N PRO A 127 4.86 11.47 6.81
CA PRO A 127 4.68 11.59 8.25
C PRO A 127 6.00 11.53 9.05
N ALA A 128 6.99 10.78 8.56
CA ALA A 128 8.25 10.59 9.27
C ALA A 128 9.17 11.83 9.20
N THR A 129 9.10 12.61 8.11
CA THR A 129 9.83 13.87 7.97
C THR A 129 8.98 15.10 8.27
N ARG A 130 7.66 14.95 8.40
CA ARG A 130 6.67 16.03 8.53
C ARG A 130 6.65 17.00 7.34
N GLU A 131 7.18 16.57 6.20
CA GLU A 131 7.11 17.31 4.94
C GLU A 131 5.80 16.98 4.22
N TRP A 132 5.19 17.98 3.59
CA TRP A 132 3.96 17.81 2.83
C TRP A 132 3.89 18.78 1.67
N LYS A 133 3.07 18.44 0.67
CA LYS A 133 2.78 19.28 -0.50
C LYS A 133 1.33 19.13 -0.92
N MET A 134 0.74 20.25 -1.29
CA MET A 134 -0.54 20.28 -2.00
C MET A 134 -0.28 20.01 -3.48
N LEU A 135 -1.06 19.11 -4.07
CA LEU A 135 -1.02 18.86 -5.51
C LEU A 135 -1.90 19.90 -6.23
N PRO A 136 -1.61 20.22 -7.50
CA PRO A 136 -2.53 21.03 -8.31
C PRO A 136 -3.93 20.37 -8.37
N ASP A 137 -4.96 21.19 -8.49
CA ASP A 137 -6.33 20.74 -8.69
C ASP A 137 -6.40 19.80 -9.90
N THR A 138 -7.14 18.70 -9.79
CA THR A 138 -7.37 17.81 -10.94
C THR A 138 -8.12 18.54 -12.05
N PRO A 139 -7.96 18.13 -13.32
CA PRO A 139 -8.84 18.58 -14.38
C PRO A 139 -10.32 18.37 -14.01
N PRO A 140 -11.21 19.33 -14.35
CA PRO A 140 -12.65 19.21 -14.08
C PRO A 140 -13.23 17.93 -14.68
N SER A 141 -14.24 17.36 -14.03
CA SER A 141 -14.83 16.10 -14.45
C SER A 141 -16.35 16.09 -14.22
N HIS A 142 -17.10 15.41 -15.07
CA HIS A 142 -18.54 15.25 -14.84
C HIS A 142 -18.85 14.14 -13.83
N TYR A 143 -17.84 13.43 -13.33
CA TYR A 143 -18.01 12.38 -12.33
C TYR A 143 -18.03 12.94 -10.92
N ASP A 144 -18.77 12.26 -10.04
CA ASP A 144 -18.78 12.58 -8.62
C ASP A 144 -17.45 12.12 -7.99
N PRO A 145 -16.63 13.05 -7.47
CA PRO A 145 -15.37 12.74 -6.82
C PRO A 145 -15.48 11.71 -5.69
N PHE A 146 -16.65 11.57 -5.08
CA PHE A 146 -16.88 10.67 -3.96
C PHE A 146 -16.61 9.20 -4.32
N TYR A 147 -16.79 8.81 -5.58
CA TYR A 147 -16.57 7.42 -6.03
C TYR A 147 -15.22 7.19 -6.68
N ASN A 148 -14.33 8.17 -6.65
CA ASN A 148 -13.01 8.01 -7.22
C ASN A 148 -12.15 7.08 -6.36
N MET A 149 -11.37 6.23 -7.01
CA MET A 149 -10.31 5.48 -6.36
C MET A 149 -8.98 6.16 -6.64
N SER A 150 -8.32 6.66 -5.59
CA SER A 150 -7.03 7.33 -5.70
C SER A 150 -5.93 6.44 -5.13
N ILE A 151 -4.87 6.20 -5.90
CA ILE A 151 -3.75 5.32 -5.55
C ILE A 151 -2.44 6.11 -5.67
N LEU A 152 -1.56 5.93 -4.70
CA LEU A 152 -0.22 6.50 -4.66
C LEU A 152 0.81 5.46 -5.10
N ALA A 153 1.66 5.84 -6.05
CA ALA A 153 2.77 5.01 -6.52
C ALA A 153 4.09 5.73 -6.29
N PHE A 154 4.92 5.17 -5.42
CA PHE A 154 6.23 5.71 -5.10
C PHE A 154 7.18 4.60 -4.71
N SER A 155 8.41 4.60 -5.21
CA SER A 155 9.48 3.77 -4.67
C SER A 155 10.84 4.38 -4.99
N THR A 156 11.62 4.67 -3.94
CA THR A 156 12.97 5.23 -4.07
C THR A 156 13.94 4.29 -4.80
N SER A 157 13.61 2.99 -4.88
CA SER A 157 14.37 2.00 -5.65
C SER A 157 14.23 2.13 -7.17
N TRP A 158 13.18 2.81 -7.63
CA TRP A 158 12.82 2.88 -9.04
C TRP A 158 12.88 4.31 -9.58
N SER A 159 12.31 5.27 -8.87
CA SER A 159 12.31 6.68 -9.28
C SER A 159 12.37 7.61 -8.09
N ALA A 160 12.94 8.80 -8.30
CA ALA A 160 12.81 9.90 -7.36
C ALA A 160 11.39 10.50 -7.36
N ASN A 161 10.60 10.22 -8.41
CA ASN A 161 9.27 10.75 -8.59
C ASN A 161 8.20 9.86 -7.97
N PHE A 162 7.10 10.48 -7.57
CA PHE A 162 5.87 9.78 -7.21
C PHE A 162 4.77 10.11 -8.22
N TYR A 163 3.80 9.20 -8.31
CA TYR A 163 2.65 9.31 -9.17
C TYR A 163 1.37 9.14 -8.35
N VAL A 164 0.31 9.84 -8.74
CA VAL A 164 -1.03 9.65 -8.16
C VAL A 164 -1.99 9.28 -9.28
N PHE A 165 -2.58 8.10 -9.17
CA PHE A 165 -3.60 7.60 -10.09
C PHE A 165 -4.96 7.92 -9.48
N ASN A 166 -5.79 8.67 -10.20
CA ASN A 166 -7.15 8.99 -9.79
C ASN A 166 -8.12 8.38 -10.81
N PHE A 167 -8.62 7.20 -10.48
CA PHE A 167 -9.61 6.48 -11.28
C PHE A 167 -10.99 7.05 -11.01
N GLN A 168 -11.63 7.59 -12.04
CA GLN A 168 -12.94 8.22 -11.93
C GLN A 168 -14.04 7.25 -12.35
N ARG A 169 -15.07 7.10 -11.52
CA ARG A 169 -16.18 6.18 -11.76
C ARG A 169 -17.48 6.91 -12.10
N LEU A 170 -18.22 6.37 -13.07
CA LEU A 170 -19.59 6.79 -13.36
C LEU A 170 -20.54 6.42 -12.22
N SER A 171 -21.11 7.43 -11.56
CA SER A 171 -22.25 7.27 -10.66
C SER A 171 -23.55 7.29 -11.46
N THR A 172 -23.93 6.17 -12.09
CA THR A 172 -25.29 6.04 -12.61
C THR A 172 -26.21 5.40 -11.56
N ARG A 173 -27.45 5.92 -11.44
CA ARG A 173 -28.51 5.36 -10.57
C ARG A 173 -28.94 3.93 -10.95
N TYR A 174 -28.49 3.45 -12.09
CA TYR A 174 -28.63 2.07 -12.56
C TYR A 174 -27.25 1.43 -12.53
N LEU A 175 -27.17 0.13 -12.23
CA LEU A 175 -25.98 -0.73 -12.11
C LEU A 175 -25.11 -0.83 -13.40
N GLY A 176 -24.93 0.27 -14.14
CA GLY A 176 -24.14 0.35 -15.35
C GLY A 176 -22.68 0.66 -15.06
N PHE A 177 -21.79 -0.21 -15.53
CA PHE A 177 -20.35 -0.01 -15.55
C PHE A 177 -20.01 0.97 -16.67
N GLY A 178 -20.07 2.26 -16.37
CA GLY A 178 -19.62 3.29 -17.31
C GLY A 178 -18.09 3.34 -17.46
N PRO A 179 -17.56 3.95 -18.54
CA PRO A 179 -16.11 4.08 -18.73
C PRO A 179 -15.43 4.72 -17.52
N VAL A 180 -14.34 4.11 -17.07
CA VAL A 180 -13.45 4.70 -16.07
C VAL A 180 -12.48 5.63 -16.79
N LYS A 181 -12.45 6.90 -16.39
CA LYS A 181 -11.39 7.83 -16.82
C LYS A 181 -10.23 7.76 -15.84
N LEU A 182 -9.01 7.89 -16.36
CA LEU A 182 -7.81 7.90 -15.54
C LEU A 182 -7.16 9.28 -15.60
N GLN A 183 -6.90 9.85 -14.42
CA GLN A 183 -6.03 11.00 -14.27
C GLN A 183 -4.76 10.55 -13.57
N VAL A 184 -3.59 10.85 -14.12
CA VAL A 184 -2.29 10.52 -13.53
C VAL A 184 -1.54 11.82 -13.24
N PHE A 185 -1.25 12.08 -11.97
CA PHE A 185 -0.32 13.12 -11.58
C PHE A 185 1.09 12.57 -11.58
N SER A 186 2.06 13.35 -12.07
CA SER A 186 3.48 13.05 -11.94
C SER A 186 4.22 14.20 -11.25
N SER A 187 5.06 13.87 -10.26
CA SER A 187 5.78 14.88 -9.46
C SER A 187 6.85 15.66 -10.23
N ASP A 188 7.43 15.07 -11.27
CA ASP A 188 8.46 15.69 -12.12
C ASP A 188 7.93 16.86 -12.94
N LEU A 189 6.70 16.77 -13.45
CA LEU A 189 6.06 17.83 -14.21
C LEU A 189 5.14 18.69 -13.36
N SER A 190 4.72 18.16 -12.20
CA SER A 190 3.68 18.78 -11.38
C SER A 190 2.40 19.08 -12.16
N THR A 191 2.03 18.18 -13.07
CA THR A 191 0.83 18.26 -13.90
C THR A 191 0.05 16.95 -13.91
N TRP A 192 -1.21 17.05 -14.30
CA TRP A 192 -2.09 15.90 -14.50
C TRP A 192 -2.11 15.51 -15.97
N PHE A 193 -1.69 14.29 -16.28
CA PHE A 193 -2.01 13.61 -17.51
C PHE A 193 -3.46 13.12 -17.44
N LEU A 194 -4.27 13.46 -18.46
CA LEU A 194 -5.64 12.99 -18.57
C LEU A 194 -5.69 11.93 -19.67
N ASP A 195 -6.15 10.76 -19.26
CA ASP A 195 -6.48 9.69 -20.16
C ASP A 195 -7.98 9.58 -20.34
N ASP A 196 -8.46 10.04 -21.50
CA ASP A 196 -9.88 9.96 -21.87
C ASP A 196 -10.19 8.75 -22.76
N THR A 197 -9.22 7.86 -22.92
CA THR A 197 -9.44 6.63 -23.67
C THR A 197 -10.24 5.65 -22.82
N SER A 198 -11.26 5.05 -23.44
CA SER A 198 -12.18 4.13 -22.80
C SER A 198 -11.62 2.70 -22.69
N TRP A 199 -10.32 2.54 -22.41
CA TRP A 199 -9.71 1.20 -22.28
C TRP A 199 -10.32 0.40 -21.13
N LEU A 200 -10.86 1.08 -20.12
CA LEU A 200 -11.55 0.48 -18.96
C LEU A 200 -13.07 0.46 -19.13
N SER A 201 -13.58 0.50 -20.37
CA SER A 201 -15.02 0.36 -20.61
C SER A 201 -15.51 -0.99 -20.06
N GLY A 202 -16.32 -0.94 -19.00
CA GLY A 202 -16.87 -2.14 -18.35
C GLY A 202 -16.00 -2.79 -17.27
N THR A 203 -14.87 -2.18 -16.86
CA THR A 203 -14.03 -2.68 -15.75
C THR A 203 -13.91 -1.64 -14.65
N SER A 204 -14.21 -2.02 -13.41
CA SER A 204 -13.96 -1.20 -12.22
C SER A 204 -12.71 -1.65 -11.50
N VAL A 205 -11.87 -0.70 -11.11
CA VAL A 205 -10.77 -0.94 -10.17
C VAL A 205 -11.30 -0.97 -8.74
N SER A 206 -10.62 -1.73 -7.88
CA SER A 206 -10.93 -1.87 -6.46
C SER A 206 -9.66 -2.21 -5.68
N GLN A 207 -9.71 -2.06 -4.35
CA GLN A 207 -8.68 -2.65 -3.48
C GLN A 207 -8.73 -4.19 -3.56
N PRO A 208 -7.60 -4.90 -3.37
CA PRO A 208 -6.26 -4.37 -3.07
C PRO A 208 -5.50 -3.85 -4.30
N HIS A 209 -4.49 -3.04 -4.06
CA HIS A 209 -3.51 -2.61 -5.06
C HIS A 209 -2.09 -2.66 -4.49
N MET A 210 -1.08 -2.64 -5.35
CA MET A 210 0.32 -2.63 -4.94
C MET A 210 1.23 -2.02 -6.01
N PHE A 211 2.20 -1.22 -5.59
CA PHE A 211 3.22 -0.67 -6.48
C PHE A 211 4.58 -1.35 -6.24
N ILE A 212 5.12 -1.99 -7.28
CA ILE A 212 6.41 -2.71 -7.22
C ILE A 212 7.26 -2.27 -8.41
N ASP A 213 8.39 -1.61 -8.11
CA ASP A 213 9.47 -1.29 -9.05
C ASP A 213 9.00 -0.76 -10.42
N GLY A 214 8.08 0.22 -10.43
CA GLY A 214 7.62 0.89 -11.66
C GLY A 214 6.35 0.30 -12.27
N ALA A 215 5.82 -0.77 -11.70
CA ALA A 215 4.54 -1.36 -12.09
C ALA A 215 3.50 -1.21 -10.97
N LEU A 216 2.31 -0.74 -11.34
CA LEU A 216 1.15 -0.68 -10.45
C LEU A 216 0.21 -1.86 -10.75
N TYR A 217 0.00 -2.70 -9.75
CA TYR A 217 -0.89 -3.87 -9.77
C TYR A 217 -2.19 -3.51 -9.06
N VAL A 218 -3.33 -3.62 -9.73
CA VAL A 218 -4.64 -3.22 -9.21
C VAL A 218 -5.65 -4.32 -9.46
N HIS A 219 -6.40 -4.70 -8.42
CA HIS A 219 -7.47 -5.68 -8.56
C HIS A 219 -8.68 -5.08 -9.31
N THR A 220 -9.28 -5.87 -10.19
CA THR A 220 -10.48 -5.48 -10.96
C THR A 220 -11.72 -6.27 -10.54
N ASP A 221 -12.90 -5.74 -10.84
CA ASP A 221 -14.17 -6.43 -10.69
C ASP A 221 -14.33 -7.67 -11.60
N LEU A 222 -13.51 -7.78 -12.64
CA LEU A 222 -13.42 -8.95 -13.51
C LEU A 222 -12.62 -10.12 -12.91
N HIS A 223 -12.18 -10.03 -11.65
CA HIS A 223 -11.34 -11.04 -10.99
C HIS A 223 -9.97 -11.26 -11.66
N GLU A 224 -9.40 -10.17 -12.17
CA GLU A 224 -8.05 -10.14 -12.73
C GLU A 224 -7.22 -9.06 -12.01
N ILE A 225 -5.91 -9.07 -12.27
CA ILE A 225 -5.00 -7.99 -11.86
C ILE A 225 -4.68 -7.17 -13.10
N MET A 226 -5.04 -5.90 -13.06
CA MET A 226 -4.58 -4.90 -14.02
C MET A 226 -3.18 -4.44 -13.64
N VAL A 227 -2.27 -4.43 -14.61
CA VAL A 227 -0.88 -3.97 -14.43
C VAL A 227 -0.64 -2.77 -15.32
N LEU A 228 -0.30 -1.64 -14.71
CA LEU A 228 0.10 -0.41 -15.38
C LEU A 228 1.62 -0.24 -15.30
N LYS A 229 2.27 -0.11 -16.45
CA LYS A 229 3.74 0.08 -16.61
C LYS A 229 4.01 1.34 -17.46
N SER A 230 5.28 1.65 -17.70
CA SER A 230 5.70 2.82 -18.51
C SER A 230 5.22 4.16 -17.93
N LEU A 231 5.21 4.30 -16.60
CA LEU A 231 4.66 5.48 -15.94
C LEU A 231 5.45 6.76 -16.27
N GLU A 232 6.75 6.64 -16.51
CA GLU A 232 7.62 7.75 -16.94
C GLU A 232 7.26 8.33 -18.31
N GLU A 233 6.59 7.57 -19.17
CA GLU A 233 6.15 8.04 -20.49
C GLU A 233 4.96 8.99 -20.42
N THR A 234 4.24 9.01 -19.28
CA THR A 234 3.13 9.96 -19.02
C THR A 234 3.59 11.40 -19.08
N SER A 235 4.84 11.67 -18.73
CA SER A 235 5.46 12.99 -18.86
C SER A 235 5.59 13.44 -20.31
N SER A 236 5.60 12.50 -21.26
CA SER A 236 5.60 12.76 -22.70
C SER A 236 4.19 12.75 -23.32
N GLY A 237 3.14 12.68 -22.49
CA GLY A 237 1.75 12.58 -22.95
C GLY A 237 1.37 11.21 -23.50
N ILE A 238 2.18 10.19 -23.24
CA ILE A 238 1.91 8.80 -23.62
C ILE A 238 1.32 8.10 -22.41
N ALA A 239 0.23 7.39 -22.62
CA ALA A 239 -0.43 6.70 -21.54
C ALA A 239 0.35 5.48 -21.03
N PRO A 240 0.15 5.08 -19.77
CA PRO A 240 0.73 3.87 -19.22
C PRO A 240 0.36 2.64 -20.05
N SER A 241 1.30 1.73 -20.22
CA SER A 241 1.01 0.44 -20.85
C SER A 241 0.19 -0.44 -19.90
N LEU A 242 -0.84 -1.09 -20.44
CA LEU A 242 -1.80 -1.90 -19.69
C LEU A 242 -1.64 -3.38 -20.04
N ARG A 243 -1.54 -4.22 -19.01
CA ARG A 243 -1.62 -5.68 -19.13
C ARG A 243 -2.59 -6.24 -18.09
N THR A 244 -3.13 -7.42 -18.33
CA THR A 244 -3.93 -8.16 -17.35
C THR A 244 -3.28 -9.48 -16.99
N ILE A 245 -3.36 -9.84 -15.70
CA ILE A 245 -2.88 -11.11 -15.15
C ILE A 245 -4.07 -11.80 -14.52
N LYS A 246 -4.30 -13.06 -14.91
CA LYS A 246 -5.32 -13.89 -14.27
C LYS A 246 -4.89 -14.25 -12.84
N LEU A 247 -5.85 -14.22 -11.92
CA LEU A 247 -5.64 -14.74 -10.57
C LEU A 247 -5.50 -16.27 -10.60
N PRO A 248 -4.74 -16.88 -9.68
CA PRO A 248 -4.44 -18.32 -9.69
C PRO A 248 -5.65 -19.22 -9.41
N HIS A 249 -6.84 -18.65 -9.17
CA HIS A 249 -8.05 -19.38 -8.83
C HIS A 249 -9.23 -18.93 -9.69
N GLU A 250 -9.58 -19.70 -10.72
CA GLU A 250 -10.59 -19.34 -11.73
C GLU A 250 -12.05 -19.54 -11.26
N ASN A 251 -12.28 -20.28 -10.16
CA ASN A 251 -13.57 -20.95 -9.94
C ASN A 251 -14.43 -20.42 -8.77
N VAL A 252 -14.54 -19.10 -8.57
CA VAL A 252 -15.26 -18.58 -7.39
C VAL A 252 -16.29 -17.54 -7.77
N GLY A 253 -17.54 -17.82 -7.41
CA GLY A 253 -18.71 -17.04 -7.80
C GLY A 253 -18.54 -15.54 -7.58
N PHE A 254 -19.02 -14.79 -8.57
CA PHE A 254 -18.92 -13.34 -8.79
C PHE A 254 -19.27 -12.44 -7.58
N VAL A 255 -19.89 -12.98 -6.53
CA VAL A 255 -20.59 -12.19 -5.50
C VAL A 255 -19.92 -12.26 -4.12
N ALA A 256 -18.95 -13.15 -3.90
CA ALA A 256 -18.66 -13.62 -2.54
C ALA A 256 -17.40 -13.07 -1.83
N ARG A 257 -16.69 -12.06 -2.37
CA ARG A 257 -15.32 -11.77 -1.91
C ARG A 257 -14.93 -10.29 -1.71
N PHE A 258 -15.90 -9.40 -1.52
CA PHE A 258 -15.58 -8.02 -1.19
C PHE A 258 -14.90 -7.96 0.21
N GLY A 259 -13.69 -7.39 0.28
CA GLY A 259 -12.97 -7.16 1.55
C GLY A 259 -12.38 -8.40 2.22
N GLN A 260 -11.98 -9.42 1.45
CA GLN A 260 -11.28 -10.60 2.00
C GLN A 260 -9.90 -10.83 1.38
N ARG A 261 -9.46 -9.95 0.48
CA ARG A 261 -8.25 -10.13 -0.33
C ARG A 261 -7.21 -9.11 0.09
N CYS A 262 -5.94 -9.52 0.06
CA CYS A 262 -4.83 -8.64 0.38
C CYS A 262 -3.69 -8.85 -0.62
N PHE A 263 -3.08 -7.75 -1.06
CA PHE A 263 -1.77 -7.79 -1.71
C PHE A 263 -0.66 -7.48 -0.71
N GLY A 264 0.46 -8.15 -0.87
CA GLY A 264 1.68 -7.99 -0.09
C GLY A 264 2.89 -7.96 -1.00
N GLN A 265 4.02 -7.47 -0.50
CA GLN A 265 5.30 -7.61 -1.19
C GLN A 265 6.24 -8.39 -0.29
N SER A 266 6.93 -9.37 -0.85
CA SER A 266 8.03 -10.05 -0.17
C SER A 266 9.08 -10.46 -1.18
N SER A 267 10.34 -10.16 -0.87
CA SER A 267 11.49 -10.46 -1.73
C SER A 267 11.33 -9.99 -3.19
N GLY A 268 10.69 -8.84 -3.40
CA GLY A 268 10.43 -8.29 -4.74
C GLY A 268 9.22 -8.88 -5.47
N ALA A 269 8.65 -9.98 -5.00
CA ALA A 269 7.49 -10.63 -5.60
C ALA A 269 6.15 -10.11 -5.04
N LEU A 270 5.12 -10.09 -5.89
CA LEU A 270 3.76 -9.77 -5.47
C LEU A 270 3.16 -10.98 -4.74
N GLN A 271 2.67 -10.75 -3.53
CA GLN A 271 1.99 -11.74 -2.70
C GLN A 271 0.49 -11.49 -2.75
N TYR A 272 -0.30 -12.55 -2.83
CA TYR A 272 -1.75 -12.52 -2.86
C TYR A 272 -2.32 -13.47 -1.83
N ALA A 273 -3.01 -12.91 -0.84
CA ALA A 273 -3.71 -13.70 0.18
C ALA A 273 -5.21 -13.75 -0.10
N LEU A 274 -5.75 -14.96 0.01
CA LEU A 274 -7.14 -15.25 -0.26
C LEU A 274 -7.67 -16.36 0.68
N PRO A 275 -8.69 -16.07 1.49
CA PRO A 275 -9.42 -17.08 2.24
C PRO A 275 -10.18 -18.07 1.35
N GLU A 276 -10.20 -19.34 1.75
CA GLU A 276 -11.09 -20.37 1.20
C GLU A 276 -12.55 -20.09 1.61
N GLU A 277 -13.52 -20.69 0.92
CA GLU A 277 -14.97 -20.43 1.11
C GLU A 277 -15.49 -20.75 2.52
N ASP A 278 -14.87 -21.73 3.19
CA ASP A 278 -15.20 -22.07 4.58
C ASP A 278 -14.51 -21.15 5.61
N ALA A 279 -13.70 -20.21 5.14
CA ALA A 279 -12.84 -19.31 5.91
C ALA A 279 -11.84 -20.03 6.86
N ARG A 280 -11.63 -21.35 6.71
CA ARG A 280 -10.75 -22.13 7.60
C ARG A 280 -9.29 -22.04 7.21
N THR A 281 -9.03 -21.67 5.97
CA THR A 281 -7.69 -21.56 5.43
C THR A 281 -7.52 -20.25 4.67
N ILE A 282 -6.35 -19.63 4.80
CA ILE A 282 -5.89 -18.58 3.88
C ILE A 282 -4.82 -19.18 2.98
N LEU A 283 -5.01 -19.06 1.67
CA LEU A 283 -3.99 -19.37 0.67
C LEU A 283 -3.19 -18.11 0.38
N VAL A 284 -1.86 -18.22 0.43
CA VAL A 284 -0.94 -17.14 0.05
C VAL A 284 -0.14 -17.57 -1.15
N TRP A 285 -0.33 -16.86 -2.26
CA TRP A 285 0.34 -17.07 -3.53
C TRP A 285 1.40 -16.00 -3.75
N SER A 286 2.49 -16.37 -4.40
CA SER A 286 3.53 -15.46 -4.87
C SER A 286 3.52 -15.48 -6.40
N LEU A 287 3.43 -14.29 -6.98
CA LEU A 287 3.59 -14.07 -8.41
C LEU A 287 5.02 -13.65 -8.70
N ASP A 288 5.66 -14.36 -9.62
CA ASP A 288 6.87 -13.85 -10.26
C ASP A 288 6.50 -12.66 -11.16
N VAL A 289 7.13 -11.51 -10.89
CA VAL A 289 6.86 -10.25 -11.60
C VAL A 289 7.62 -10.18 -12.92
N ASP A 290 8.60 -11.06 -13.12
CA ASP A 290 9.30 -11.25 -14.39
C ASP A 290 8.43 -12.11 -15.33
N GLU A 291 8.44 -11.77 -16.63
CA GLU A 291 7.64 -12.50 -17.60
C GLU A 291 8.29 -13.85 -17.97
N PRO A 292 7.55 -14.96 -18.03
CA PRO A 292 6.09 -15.07 -17.89
C PRO A 292 5.59 -15.00 -16.43
N TYR A 293 4.48 -14.28 -16.21
CA TYR A 293 3.80 -14.15 -14.92
C TYR A 293 3.35 -15.52 -14.38
N GLU A 294 4.13 -16.09 -13.47
CA GLU A 294 3.85 -17.42 -12.90
C GLU A 294 3.47 -17.34 -11.42
N TRP A 295 2.32 -17.94 -11.09
CA TRP A 295 1.85 -18.06 -9.71
C TRP A 295 2.38 -19.32 -9.05
N SER A 296 2.89 -19.18 -7.83
CA SER A 296 3.27 -20.30 -6.96
C SER A 296 2.59 -20.18 -5.61
N LEU A 297 1.97 -21.28 -5.13
CA LEU A 297 1.41 -21.32 -3.78
C LEU A 297 2.56 -21.38 -2.78
N LYS A 298 2.64 -20.43 -1.85
CA LYS A 298 3.68 -20.36 -0.82
C LYS A 298 3.23 -20.88 0.52
N TYR A 299 2.03 -20.47 0.94
CA TYR A 299 1.53 -20.81 2.27
C TYR A 299 0.07 -21.26 2.25
N ARG A 300 -0.22 -22.19 3.16
CA ARG A 300 -1.58 -22.64 3.49
C ARG A 300 -1.78 -22.44 4.99
N LEU A 301 -2.39 -21.32 5.36
CA LEU A 301 -2.48 -20.87 6.76
C LEU A 301 -3.77 -21.36 7.39
N SER A 302 -3.67 -22.19 8.44
CA SER A 302 -4.85 -22.74 9.13
C SER A 302 -5.45 -21.73 10.11
N MET A 303 -6.55 -21.12 9.71
CA MET A 303 -7.31 -20.21 10.57
C MET A 303 -8.15 -20.98 11.59
N SER A 304 -8.65 -22.17 11.26
CA SER A 304 -9.38 -22.99 12.24
C SER A 304 -8.53 -23.35 13.45
N HIS A 305 -7.27 -23.72 13.23
CA HIS A 305 -6.29 -23.93 14.29
C HIS A 305 -6.00 -22.64 15.05
N ALA A 306 -5.68 -21.55 14.33
CA ALA A 306 -5.31 -20.26 14.91
C ALA A 306 -6.39 -19.66 15.81
N PHE A 307 -7.67 -19.75 15.40
CA PHE A 307 -8.81 -19.26 16.15
C PHE A 307 -9.40 -20.31 17.11
N GLY A 308 -8.90 -21.56 17.08
CA GLY A 308 -9.41 -22.67 17.88
C GLY A 308 -10.87 -23.06 17.59
N ARG A 309 -11.39 -22.75 16.40
CA ARG A 309 -12.78 -23.01 16.00
C ARG A 309 -12.95 -23.10 14.48
N ASP A 310 -13.90 -23.90 14.02
CA ASP A 310 -14.19 -24.10 12.59
C ASP A 310 -15.25 -23.16 12.01
N ASN A 311 -16.07 -22.55 12.86
CA ASN A 311 -17.16 -21.67 12.45
C ASN A 311 -16.62 -20.26 12.19
N LEU A 312 -15.87 -20.08 11.10
CA LEU A 312 -15.25 -18.81 10.71
C LEU A 312 -15.92 -18.11 9.51
N CYS A 313 -16.97 -18.72 8.96
CA CYS A 313 -17.68 -18.23 7.79
C CYS A 313 -19.16 -17.99 8.13
N GLN A 314 -19.69 -16.86 7.67
CA GLN A 314 -21.11 -16.51 7.73
C GLN A 314 -21.71 -16.51 6.33
N TYR A 315 -22.79 -17.25 6.12
CA TYR A 315 -23.48 -17.32 4.82
C TYR A 315 -24.67 -16.36 4.77
N GLY A 316 -24.65 -15.44 3.80
CA GLY A 316 -25.77 -14.60 3.40
C GLY A 316 -26.47 -15.13 2.14
N VAL A 317 -27.54 -14.46 1.72
CA VAL A 317 -28.40 -14.90 0.60
C VAL A 317 -27.64 -14.99 -0.74
N HIS A 318 -26.64 -14.13 -0.95
CA HIS A 318 -25.86 -14.07 -2.19
C HIS A 318 -24.35 -14.00 -1.97
N SER A 319 -23.87 -14.09 -0.73
CA SER A 319 -22.44 -13.95 -0.41
C SER A 319 -22.11 -14.67 0.89
N TRP A 320 -20.84 -14.99 1.09
CA TRP A 320 -20.33 -15.43 2.38
C TRP A 320 -19.29 -14.42 2.89
N GLN A 321 -19.13 -14.37 4.21
CA GLN A 321 -18.20 -13.45 4.85
C GLN A 321 -17.36 -14.17 5.90
N CYS A 322 -16.05 -14.03 5.79
CA CYS A 322 -15.12 -14.41 6.85
C CYS A 322 -15.41 -13.59 8.12
N ASP A 323 -15.32 -14.24 9.28
CA ASP A 323 -15.28 -13.60 10.60
C ASP A 323 -14.00 -12.79 10.85
N TYR A 324 -13.07 -12.81 9.91
CA TYR A 324 -11.87 -12.00 9.90
C TYR A 324 -11.69 -11.30 8.55
N GLU A 325 -10.73 -10.40 8.47
CA GLU A 325 -10.26 -9.76 7.25
C GLU A 325 -8.73 -9.76 7.23
N VAL A 326 -8.14 -10.05 6.07
CA VAL A 326 -6.69 -9.98 5.88
C VAL A 326 -6.32 -8.53 5.58
N ILE A 327 -5.63 -7.88 6.51
CA ILE A 327 -5.32 -6.46 6.44
C ILE A 327 -3.98 -6.23 5.72
N ALA A 328 -2.95 -6.99 6.10
CA ALA A 328 -1.62 -6.84 5.55
C ALA A 328 -0.83 -8.16 5.61
N LEU A 329 0.13 -8.29 4.70
CA LEU A 329 1.10 -9.38 4.66
C LEU A 329 2.49 -8.82 4.98
N ASP A 330 3.08 -9.25 6.08
CA ASP A 330 4.45 -8.94 6.49
C ASP A 330 5.26 -10.24 6.53
N LEU A 331 5.38 -10.88 5.37
CA LEU A 331 6.01 -12.21 5.26
C LEU A 331 7.53 -12.17 5.53
N GLU A 332 8.17 -11.01 5.43
CA GLU A 332 9.57 -10.81 5.85
C GLU A 332 9.77 -11.04 7.36
N ARG A 333 8.71 -10.89 8.14
CA ARG A 333 8.66 -11.17 9.58
C ARG A 333 7.77 -12.35 9.94
N ASP A 334 7.44 -13.18 8.94
CA ASP A 334 6.56 -14.33 9.12
C ASP A 334 5.19 -13.93 9.71
N GLY A 335 4.68 -12.74 9.37
CA GLY A 335 3.47 -12.16 9.94
C GLY A 335 2.34 -11.97 8.93
N VAL A 336 1.13 -12.35 9.31
CA VAL A 336 -0.10 -11.97 8.60
C VAL A 336 -1.02 -11.23 9.56
N LEU A 337 -1.33 -9.99 9.22
CA LEU A 337 -2.16 -9.14 10.05
C LEU A 337 -3.62 -9.33 9.71
N LEU A 338 -4.41 -9.68 10.71
CA LEU A 338 -5.82 -9.99 10.60
C LEU A 338 -6.64 -9.03 11.47
N PHE A 339 -7.83 -8.66 11.00
CA PHE A 339 -8.85 -8.04 11.84
C PHE A 339 -9.91 -9.08 12.18
N ASP A 340 -10.03 -9.47 13.45
CA ASP A 340 -11.07 -10.35 13.97
C ASP A 340 -12.36 -9.55 14.18
N LYS A 341 -13.35 -9.78 13.30
CA LYS A 341 -14.62 -9.05 13.30
C LYS A 341 -15.52 -9.46 14.47
N ARG A 342 -15.36 -10.66 15.03
CA ARG A 342 -16.15 -11.11 16.19
C ARG A 342 -15.63 -10.51 17.48
N ALA A 343 -14.31 -10.53 17.67
CA ALA A 343 -13.67 -9.97 18.86
C ALA A 343 -13.49 -8.45 18.77
N ASP A 344 -13.58 -7.89 17.56
CA ASP A 344 -13.37 -6.47 17.27
C ASP A 344 -11.91 -6.04 17.53
N LYS A 345 -10.94 -6.88 17.10
CA LYS A 345 -9.52 -6.76 17.45
C LYS A 345 -8.58 -7.04 16.29
N LEU A 346 -7.43 -6.36 16.29
CA LEU A 346 -6.30 -6.70 15.44
C LEU A 346 -5.54 -7.90 16.01
N ARG A 347 -5.13 -8.81 15.13
CA ARG A 347 -4.44 -10.05 15.45
C ARG A 347 -3.24 -10.24 14.52
N LEU A 348 -2.12 -10.71 15.05
CA LEU A 348 -0.95 -11.10 14.26
C LEU A 348 -0.90 -12.62 14.18
N TYR A 349 -1.07 -13.17 12.98
CA TYR A 349 -0.84 -14.58 12.72
C TYR A 349 0.62 -14.81 12.37
N ASN A 350 1.30 -15.68 13.12
CA ASN A 350 2.67 -16.06 12.85
C ASN A 350 2.70 -17.26 11.88
N THR A 351 3.29 -17.09 10.69
CA THR A 351 3.33 -18.12 9.65
C THR A 351 4.23 -19.30 9.97
N ARG A 352 5.16 -19.17 10.93
CA ARG A 352 6.03 -20.26 11.40
C ARG A 352 5.39 -21.09 12.49
N THR A 353 4.80 -20.44 13.50
CA THR A 353 4.21 -21.15 14.65
C THR A 353 2.76 -21.54 14.41
N GLY A 354 2.07 -20.82 13.52
CA GLY A 354 0.64 -20.95 13.31
C GLY A 354 -0.21 -20.37 14.44
N GLU A 355 0.40 -19.61 15.35
CA GLU A 355 -0.25 -18.97 16.49
C GLU A 355 -0.81 -17.60 16.11
N LEU A 356 -1.80 -17.15 16.89
CA LEU A 356 -2.51 -15.90 16.68
C LEU A 356 -2.38 -15.01 17.92
N ASP A 357 -1.53 -13.99 17.82
CA ASP A 357 -1.28 -13.04 18.90
C ASP A 357 -2.25 -11.86 18.83
N GLU A 358 -2.63 -11.33 19.98
CA GLU A 358 -3.40 -10.08 20.05
C GLU A 358 -2.48 -8.88 19.88
N ILE A 359 -2.83 -7.98 18.97
CA ILE A 359 -2.23 -6.65 18.93
C ILE A 359 -3.21 -5.75 19.69
N GLN A 360 -2.83 -5.28 20.88
CA GLN A 360 -3.62 -4.30 21.61
C GLN A 360 -3.23 -2.89 21.17
N PRO A 361 -4.05 -2.18 20.38
CA PRO A 361 -4.15 -0.74 20.54
C PRO A 361 -4.92 -0.49 21.84
N GLU A 362 -4.33 0.23 22.80
CA GLU A 362 -4.91 0.49 24.14
C GLU A 362 -6.28 1.18 24.11
N ASP A 363 -6.73 1.63 22.94
CA ASP A 363 -8.04 2.20 22.74
C ASP A 363 -8.65 1.59 21.46
N HIS A 364 -9.78 0.89 21.57
CA HIS A 364 -10.99 1.14 20.77
C HIS A 364 -11.97 -0.04 20.74
N ARG A 365 -13.24 0.28 21.04
CA ARG A 365 -14.41 -0.42 20.49
C ARG A 365 -14.51 -0.08 19.00
N CYS A 366 -13.95 -0.94 18.16
CA CYS A 366 -13.85 -0.81 16.71
C CYS A 366 -15.18 -1.11 15.98
N ARG A 367 -16.29 -0.50 16.43
CA ARG A 367 -17.59 -0.64 15.75
C ARG A 367 -17.54 -0.05 14.34
N LYS A 368 -17.38 -0.95 13.36
CA LYS A 368 -17.87 -1.02 11.96
C LYS A 368 -16.77 -1.11 10.89
N LEU A 369 -16.57 -2.32 10.35
CA LEU A 369 -16.51 -2.81 8.95
C LEU A 369 -16.26 -1.87 7.73
N GLN A 370 -15.89 -0.61 7.90
CA GLN A 370 -15.75 0.37 6.81
C GLN A 370 -14.54 1.29 6.94
N ASP A 371 -13.68 1.09 7.94
CA ASP A 371 -12.45 1.85 8.10
C ASP A 371 -11.36 1.17 7.25
N ALA A 372 -10.79 1.92 6.30
CA ALA A 372 -9.70 1.42 5.46
C ALA A 372 -8.38 1.47 6.25
N TYR A 373 -7.69 0.33 6.32
CA TYR A 373 -6.36 0.22 6.91
C TYR A 373 -5.32 0.26 5.79
N TYR A 374 -4.29 1.10 5.97
CA TYR A 374 -3.18 1.20 5.04
C TYR A 374 -1.87 0.87 5.75
N HIS A 375 -1.09 -0.01 5.15
CA HIS A 375 0.19 -0.46 5.69
C HIS A 375 1.24 0.64 5.53
N TYR A 376 1.72 1.19 6.65
CA TYR A 376 2.66 2.30 6.63
C TYR A 376 4.08 1.84 6.99
N VAL A 377 4.99 1.98 6.04
CA VAL A 377 6.43 1.84 6.22
C VAL A 377 7.01 3.25 6.32
N ALA A 378 7.54 3.65 7.48
CA ALA A 378 8.13 4.99 7.60
C ALA A 378 9.30 5.16 6.63
N SER A 379 9.48 6.38 6.10
CA SER A 379 10.64 6.72 5.27
C SER A 379 11.22 8.06 5.73
N TYR A 380 12.48 8.11 6.15
CA TYR A 380 13.14 9.40 6.48
C TYR A 380 13.85 10.02 5.28
N SER A 381 13.49 9.60 4.06
CA SER A 381 13.90 10.29 2.84
C SER A 381 13.08 11.56 2.66
N LYS A 382 13.69 12.60 2.09
CA LYS A 382 12.96 13.84 1.79
C LYS A 382 11.80 13.56 0.84
N LEU A 383 10.71 14.28 1.03
CA LEU A 383 9.59 14.29 0.09
C LEU A 383 10.10 14.75 -1.29
N PRO A 384 9.78 14.03 -2.39
CA PRO A 384 10.21 14.43 -3.73
C PRO A 384 9.87 15.88 -4.06
N ALA A 385 10.79 16.55 -4.78
CA ALA A 385 10.57 17.90 -5.27
C ALA A 385 9.35 17.96 -6.21
N LEU A 386 8.65 19.09 -6.22
CA LEU A 386 7.67 19.38 -7.27
C LEU A 386 8.33 20.42 -8.16
N PHE A 387 8.38 20.17 -9.46
CA PHE A 387 8.97 21.10 -10.40
C PHE A 387 8.08 22.34 -10.57
N GLY A 388 8.68 23.53 -10.58
CA GLY A 388 7.96 24.78 -10.83
C GLY A 388 7.36 25.50 -9.61
N PHE A 389 7.70 25.11 -8.39
CA PHE A 389 7.33 25.81 -7.14
C PHE A 389 8.52 26.07 -6.23
#